data_AF-A0A9X3H5D3-F1
#
_entry.id   AF-A0A9X3H5D3-F1
#
_cell.length_a   1.000
_cell.length_b   1.000
_cell.length_c   1.000
_cell.angle_alpha   90.00
_cell.angle_beta   90.00
_cell.angle_gamma   90.00
#
_symmetry.space_group_name_H-M   'P 1'
#
loop_
_entity.id
_entity.type
_entity.pdbx_description
1 polymer ?
#
loop_
_entity_poly.entity_id
_entity_poly.type
_entity_poly.pdbx_seq_one_letter_code
_entity_poly.pdbx_strand_id
1 'polypeptide(L)'
;MIREKIRFAGFTAVLAFAVFGCSNASALQPRQTDKDKVYIAHQEKRSVYVKLQQNSHLSVEELIGLYYQLKHDAPNDYNFENEQELNRLGYDFLAEGKIGSAIEIFKLLVTEFPDSANPYDSLGEGYMAAGEDSLAIVNYEMSVKLDPKNYHAVDQITILKGMGLLVTDWGKEFFHFPLHFAEEIPYRGVEEVVFPVNWIKPDSIDFWSYVFVWALEDKQATTAEELEGNLKLYFDGLIGGLSRTDQSKLTKTKAQFLPNTDLKDSVAFTGELTIFDGFVTQEPLTLHARIYSDYCGEKDQLILLFRFSPLPFEHDIWEKLRTVKVHSTVCEM
;
A
#
# COMPACT_ATOMS: atom_id res chain seq x y z
N MET A 1 -2.00 8.87 -24.44
CA MET A 1 -1.66 7.61 -25.14
C MET A 1 -0.45 6.84 -24.62
N ILE A 2 0.74 7.43 -24.37
CA ILE A 2 1.88 6.70 -23.72
C ILE A 2 1.95 6.97 -22.20
N ARG A 3 1.52 8.15 -21.73
CA ARG A 3 1.44 8.50 -20.30
C ARG A 3 0.35 7.74 -19.51
N GLU A 4 -0.71 7.26 -20.16
CA GLU A 4 -1.80 6.51 -19.50
C GLU A 4 -1.44 5.05 -19.16
N LYS A 5 -0.50 4.44 -19.89
CA LYS A 5 -0.05 3.07 -19.62
C LYS A 5 1.00 2.96 -18.52
N ILE A 6 1.60 4.08 -18.12
CA ILE A 6 2.66 4.12 -17.09
C ILE A 6 2.04 4.17 -15.68
N ARG A 7 0.85 4.78 -15.51
CA ARG A 7 0.15 4.81 -14.20
C ARG A 7 -0.50 3.47 -13.80
N PHE A 8 -0.87 2.63 -14.76
CA PHE A 8 -1.56 1.35 -14.49
C PHE A 8 -0.64 0.17 -14.13
N ALA A 9 0.66 0.25 -14.43
CA ALA A 9 1.60 -0.83 -14.12
C ALA A 9 2.01 -0.87 -12.63
N GLY A 10 1.96 0.25 -11.92
CA GLY A 10 2.09 0.28 -10.45
C GLY A 10 0.81 -0.13 -9.73
N PHE A 11 -0.35 0.15 -10.32
CA PHE A 11 -1.67 -0.09 -9.72
C PHE A 11 -2.08 -1.58 -9.63
N THR A 12 -1.41 -2.46 -10.39
CA THR A 12 -1.76 -3.88 -10.49
C THR A 12 -0.95 -4.80 -9.55
N ALA A 13 0.09 -4.29 -8.88
CA ALA A 13 0.76 -5.03 -7.80
C ALA A 13 0.01 -4.94 -6.45
N VAL A 14 -0.74 -3.86 -6.23
CA VAL A 14 -1.30 -3.49 -4.92
C VAL A 14 -2.75 -3.98 -4.68
N LEU A 15 -3.48 -4.40 -5.72
CA LEU A 15 -4.86 -4.91 -5.57
C LEU A 15 -4.96 -6.33 -4.99
N ALA A 16 -3.88 -6.89 -4.44
CA ALA A 16 -3.87 -8.20 -3.78
C ALA A 16 -3.97 -8.14 -2.25
N PHE A 17 -4.01 -6.96 -1.62
CA PHE A 17 -3.86 -6.84 -0.16
C PHE A 17 -5.09 -6.33 0.62
N ALA A 18 -6.24 -6.09 0.00
CA ALA A 18 -7.41 -5.55 0.69
C ALA A 18 -8.72 -6.31 0.46
N VAL A 19 -8.71 -7.64 0.51
CA VAL A 19 -9.92 -8.43 0.82
C VAL A 19 -9.47 -9.70 1.54
N PHE A 20 -9.45 -9.72 2.87
CA PHE A 20 -9.69 -10.88 3.74
C PHE A 20 -9.32 -10.51 5.18
N GLY A 21 -10.20 -9.74 5.83
CA GLY A 21 -10.24 -9.71 7.29
C GLY A 21 -10.72 -11.08 7.80
N CYS A 22 -9.79 -11.89 8.28
CA CYS A 22 -10.06 -13.15 8.97
C CYS A 22 -10.98 -12.92 10.17
N SER A 23 -12.22 -13.41 10.07
CA SER A 23 -13.12 -13.54 11.21
C SER A 23 -12.73 -14.78 12.02
N ASN A 24 -12.33 -14.58 13.27
CA ASN A 24 -12.06 -15.66 14.22
C ASN A 24 -13.33 -16.49 14.49
N ALA A 25 -13.29 -17.77 14.14
CA ALA A 25 -14.29 -18.76 14.54
C ALA A 25 -13.95 -19.30 15.93
N SER A 26 -14.65 -18.84 16.97
CA SER A 26 -14.65 -19.48 18.29
C SER A 26 -15.83 -20.44 18.44
N ALA A 27 -15.53 -21.62 18.98
CA ALA A 27 -16.38 -22.81 19.07
C ALA A 27 -17.76 -22.62 19.72
N LEU A 28 -18.73 -23.37 19.19
CA LEU A 28 -20.09 -23.55 19.71
C LEU A 28 -20.08 -24.29 21.07
N GLN A 29 -20.81 -23.76 22.05
CA GLN A 29 -21.34 -24.52 23.19
C GLN A 29 -22.88 -24.46 23.19
N PRO A 30 -23.60 -25.51 23.67
CA PRO A 30 -25.05 -25.63 23.49
C PRO A 30 -25.89 -24.80 24.49
N ARG A 31 -27.05 -24.36 23.98
CA ARG A 31 -28.09 -23.50 24.57
C ARG A 31 -28.62 -23.90 25.95
N GLN A 32 -28.83 -22.90 26.80
CA GLN A 32 -29.94 -22.84 27.76
C GLN A 32 -31.07 -21.96 27.18
N THR A 33 -32.29 -22.47 27.21
CA THR A 33 -33.49 -21.84 26.64
C THR A 33 -34.11 -20.86 27.63
N ASP A 34 -33.99 -19.57 27.35
CA ASP A 34 -34.81 -18.54 27.98
C ASP A 34 -35.98 -18.21 27.04
N LYS A 35 -37.18 -18.61 27.46
CA LYS A 35 -38.43 -18.38 26.75
C LYS A 35 -38.96 -17.03 27.25
N ASP A 36 -38.73 -15.99 26.44
CA ASP A 36 -39.50 -14.72 26.35
C ASP A 36 -38.62 -13.54 25.91
N LYS A 37 -37.90 -13.71 24.80
CA LYS A 37 -37.40 -12.58 24.00
C LYS A 37 -38.21 -12.52 22.71
N VAL A 38 -38.94 -11.43 22.53
CA VAL A 38 -39.51 -11.04 21.24
C VAL A 38 -38.33 -10.88 20.28
N TYR A 39 -38.11 -11.88 19.42
CA TYR A 39 -37.18 -11.76 18.32
C TYR A 39 -37.79 -10.81 17.29
N ILE A 40 -37.38 -9.54 17.32
CA ILE A 40 -37.58 -8.65 16.17
C ILE A 40 -36.57 -9.13 15.12
N ALA A 41 -37.03 -9.94 14.17
CA ALA A 41 -36.26 -10.26 12.98
C ALA A 41 -35.95 -8.92 12.28
N HIS A 42 -34.70 -8.47 12.34
CA HIS A 42 -34.25 -7.41 11.46
C HIS A 42 -34.30 -8.00 10.05
N GLN A 43 -35.26 -7.54 9.26
CA GLN A 43 -35.33 -7.90 7.85
C GLN A 43 -34.07 -7.34 7.18
N GLU A 44 -33.25 -8.23 6.63
CA GLU A 44 -32.00 -7.84 5.98
C GLU A 44 -32.32 -6.94 4.78
N LYS A 45 -31.83 -5.69 4.82
CA LYS A 45 -32.03 -4.73 3.73
C LYS A 45 -31.27 -5.22 2.49
N ARG A 46 -31.85 -5.05 1.30
CA ARG A 46 -31.24 -5.42 0.02
C ARG A 46 -30.06 -4.50 -0.31
N SER A 47 -29.05 -5.01 -1.01
CA SER A 47 -27.91 -4.21 -1.47
C SER A 47 -28.33 -3.20 -2.54
N VAL A 48 -27.92 -1.94 -2.35
CA VAL A 48 -28.05 -0.87 -3.35
C VAL A 48 -27.05 -1.11 -4.47
N TYR A 49 -25.81 -1.50 -4.16
CA TYR A 49 -24.79 -1.87 -5.13
C TYR A 49 -25.31 -2.88 -6.15
N VAL A 50 -25.87 -4.00 -5.70
CA VAL A 50 -26.39 -5.05 -6.60
C VAL A 50 -27.48 -4.48 -7.51
N LYS A 51 -28.38 -3.64 -6.98
CA LYS A 51 -29.46 -3.04 -7.76
C LYS A 51 -28.92 -2.07 -8.82
N LEU A 52 -27.94 -1.24 -8.49
CA LEU A 52 -27.30 -0.33 -9.45
C LEU A 52 -26.49 -1.10 -10.49
N GLN A 53 -25.75 -2.13 -10.08
CA GLN A 53 -24.97 -3.00 -10.98
C GLN A 53 -25.86 -3.72 -12.01
N GLN A 54 -27.03 -4.21 -11.60
CA GLN A 54 -28.01 -4.81 -12.53
C GLN A 54 -28.54 -3.81 -13.57
N ASN A 55 -28.40 -2.51 -13.31
CA ASN A 55 -28.80 -1.43 -14.19
C ASN A 55 -27.59 -0.70 -14.81
N SER A 56 -26.41 -1.35 -14.87
CA SER A 56 -25.16 -0.79 -15.41
C SER A 56 -25.20 -0.38 -16.90
N HIS A 57 -26.29 -0.70 -17.60
CA HIS A 57 -26.57 -0.22 -18.95
C HIS A 57 -27.03 1.25 -18.98
N LEU A 58 -27.46 1.79 -17.84
CA LEU A 58 -27.83 3.20 -17.68
C LEU A 58 -26.61 4.10 -17.61
N SER A 59 -26.79 5.38 -17.92
CA SER A 59 -25.79 6.43 -17.65
C SER A 59 -25.56 6.60 -16.15
N VAL A 60 -24.43 7.21 -15.76
CA VAL A 60 -24.14 7.43 -14.33
C VAL A 60 -25.15 8.38 -13.70
N GLU A 61 -25.64 9.36 -14.45
CA GLU A 61 -26.68 10.29 -14.01
C GLU A 61 -28.00 9.55 -13.73
N GLU A 62 -28.38 8.61 -14.59
CA GLU A 62 -29.57 7.77 -14.39
C GLU A 62 -29.40 6.80 -13.21
N LEU A 63 -28.19 6.26 -12.98
CA LEU A 63 -27.90 5.42 -11.81
C LEU A 63 -28.01 6.21 -10.50
N ILE A 64 -27.50 7.44 -10.48
CA ILE A 64 -27.65 8.36 -9.32
C ILE A 64 -29.13 8.70 -9.12
N GLY A 65 -29.89 8.94 -10.19
CA GLY A 65 -31.33 9.12 -10.13
C GLY A 65 -32.05 7.91 -9.52
N LEU A 66 -31.68 6.70 -9.95
CA LEU A 66 -32.21 5.45 -9.41
C LEU A 66 -31.86 5.28 -7.92
N TYR A 67 -30.63 5.61 -7.51
CA TYR A 67 -30.23 5.60 -6.10
C TYR A 67 -31.18 6.45 -5.24
N TYR A 68 -31.41 7.71 -5.62
CA TYR A 68 -32.30 8.61 -4.89
C TYR A 68 -33.75 8.16 -4.92
N GLN A 69 -34.22 7.62 -6.05
CA GLN A 69 -35.56 7.05 -6.14
C GLN A 69 -35.73 5.89 -5.15
N LEU A 70 -34.79 4.94 -5.09
CA LEU A 70 -34.85 3.83 -4.15
C LEU A 70 -34.82 4.32 -2.69
N LYS A 71 -34.02 5.37 -2.41
CA LYS A 71 -33.91 5.96 -1.07
C LYS A 71 -35.21 6.64 -0.63
N HIS A 72 -35.92 7.27 -1.56
CA HIS A 72 -37.22 7.88 -1.29
C HIS A 72 -38.35 6.83 -1.18
N ASP A 73 -38.46 5.95 -2.17
CA ASP A 73 -39.60 5.04 -2.30
C ASP A 73 -39.51 3.82 -1.38
N ALA A 74 -38.29 3.38 -1.06
CA ALA A 74 -38.04 2.12 -0.37
C ALA A 74 -36.84 2.18 0.62
N PRO A 75 -36.78 3.16 1.55
CA PRO A 75 -35.64 3.38 2.47
C PRO A 75 -35.38 2.22 3.45
N ASN A 76 -36.40 1.42 3.73
CA ASN A 76 -36.29 0.25 4.62
C ASN A 76 -36.02 -1.05 3.87
N ASP A 77 -36.15 -1.05 2.55
CA ASP A 77 -35.95 -2.23 1.72
C ASP A 77 -34.51 -2.38 1.24
N TYR A 78 -33.75 -1.27 1.21
CA TYR A 78 -32.40 -1.19 0.66
C TYR A 78 -31.42 -0.54 1.66
N ASN A 79 -30.17 -1.00 1.63
CA ASN A 79 -29.13 -0.53 2.54
C ASN A 79 -28.48 0.78 2.03
N PHE A 80 -28.90 1.90 2.60
CA PHE A 80 -28.29 3.22 2.37
C PHE A 80 -27.32 3.66 3.46
N GLU A 81 -27.15 2.86 4.51
CA GLU A 81 -26.35 3.19 5.69
C GLU A 81 -24.91 2.67 5.59
N ASN A 82 -24.61 1.89 4.55
CA ASN A 82 -23.30 1.29 4.32
C ASN A 82 -22.61 1.96 3.12
N GLU A 83 -21.57 2.75 3.39
CA GLU A 83 -20.76 3.41 2.37
C GLU A 83 -20.15 2.44 1.35
N GLN A 84 -19.91 1.18 1.75
CA GLN A 84 -19.34 0.15 0.86
C GLN A 84 -20.21 -0.12 -0.37
N GLU A 85 -21.52 0.17 -0.31
CA GLU A 85 -22.44 -0.01 -1.44
C GLU A 85 -22.07 0.91 -2.62
N LEU A 86 -21.84 2.19 -2.34
CA LEU A 86 -21.44 3.16 -3.37
C LEU A 86 -19.95 3.07 -3.68
N ASN A 87 -19.12 2.86 -2.65
CA ASN A 87 -17.67 2.77 -2.79
C ASN A 87 -17.27 1.66 -3.78
N ARG A 88 -17.85 0.47 -3.63
CA ARG A 88 -17.62 -0.66 -4.53
C ARG A 88 -18.01 -0.34 -5.98
N LEU A 89 -19.14 0.34 -6.20
CA LEU A 89 -19.57 0.72 -7.54
C LEU A 89 -18.59 1.70 -8.20
N GLY A 90 -18.06 2.65 -7.42
CA GLY A 90 -17.04 3.60 -7.90
C GLY A 90 -15.76 2.87 -8.34
N TYR A 91 -15.27 1.90 -7.56
CA TYR A 91 -14.11 1.10 -7.94
C TYR A 91 -14.37 0.16 -9.12
N ASP A 92 -15.57 -0.41 -9.26
CA ASP A 92 -15.94 -1.16 -10.46
C ASP A 92 -15.81 -0.27 -11.71
N PHE A 93 -16.25 1.00 -11.64
CA PHE A 93 -16.06 1.96 -12.74
C PHE A 93 -14.59 2.32 -13.00
N LEU A 94 -13.75 2.48 -11.96
CA LEU A 94 -12.32 2.68 -12.15
C LEU A 94 -11.66 1.48 -12.85
N ALA A 95 -12.00 0.26 -12.45
CA ALA A 95 -11.48 -0.97 -13.05
C ALA A 95 -11.89 -1.11 -14.52
N GLU A 96 -13.08 -0.62 -14.90
CA GLU A 96 -13.55 -0.54 -16.27
C GLU A 96 -12.96 0.64 -17.07
N GLY A 97 -12.16 1.51 -16.46
CA GLY A 97 -11.62 2.72 -17.08
C GLY A 97 -12.64 3.86 -17.24
N LYS A 98 -13.83 3.75 -16.64
CA LYS A 98 -14.89 4.76 -16.64
C LYS A 98 -14.65 5.80 -15.55
N ILE A 99 -13.52 6.50 -15.65
CA ILE A 99 -13.01 7.41 -14.60
C ILE A 99 -14.04 8.50 -14.24
N GLY A 100 -14.69 9.12 -15.25
CA GLY A 100 -15.71 10.13 -15.00
C GLY A 100 -16.91 9.61 -14.20
N SER A 101 -17.39 8.40 -14.53
CA SER A 101 -18.50 7.77 -13.79
C SER A 101 -18.10 7.41 -12.36
N ALA A 102 -16.87 6.94 -12.14
CA ALA A 102 -16.35 6.68 -10.80
C ALA A 102 -16.35 7.95 -9.93
N ILE A 103 -15.87 9.07 -10.47
CA ILE A 103 -15.86 10.36 -9.76
C ILE A 103 -17.26 10.79 -9.35
N GLU A 104 -18.27 10.65 -10.23
CA GLU A 104 -19.65 11.02 -9.88
C GLU A 104 -20.24 10.11 -8.79
N ILE A 105 -19.94 8.82 -8.79
CA ILE A 105 -20.34 7.90 -7.71
C ILE A 105 -19.60 8.23 -6.39
N PHE A 106 -18.32 8.57 -6.43
CA PHE A 106 -17.58 8.98 -5.23
C PHE A 106 -18.05 10.34 -4.69
N LYS A 107 -18.46 11.29 -5.54
CA LYS A 107 -19.11 12.53 -5.10
C LYS A 107 -20.46 12.27 -4.41
N LEU A 108 -21.26 11.35 -4.96
CA LEU A 108 -22.48 10.90 -4.31
C LEU A 108 -22.14 10.28 -2.94
N LEU A 109 -21.10 9.44 -2.88
CA LEU A 109 -20.65 8.82 -1.64
C LEU A 109 -20.24 9.85 -0.58
N VAL A 110 -19.47 10.88 -0.95
CA VAL A 110 -19.12 12.00 -0.04
C VAL A 110 -20.37 12.77 0.44
N THR A 111 -21.36 12.95 -0.43
CA THR A 111 -22.62 13.62 -0.08
C THR A 111 -23.41 12.83 0.96
N GLU A 112 -23.38 11.50 0.84
CA GLU A 112 -24.12 10.56 1.68
C GLU A 112 -23.41 10.28 3.01
N PHE A 113 -22.07 10.35 3.02
CA PHE A 113 -21.22 10.05 4.17
C PHE A 113 -20.17 11.16 4.42
N PRO A 114 -20.58 12.41 4.69
CA PRO A 114 -19.66 13.55 4.77
C PRO A 114 -18.72 13.53 6.00
N ASP A 115 -19.02 12.71 6.99
CA ASP A 115 -18.24 12.58 8.22
C ASP A 115 -17.34 11.34 8.23
N SER A 116 -17.28 10.59 7.11
CA SER A 116 -16.42 9.41 6.95
C SER A 116 -15.20 9.75 6.10
N ALA A 117 -14.02 9.25 6.49
CA ALA A 117 -12.77 9.49 5.76
C ALA A 117 -12.70 8.73 4.41
N ASN A 118 -13.21 7.49 4.36
CA ASN A 118 -13.12 6.61 3.19
C ASN A 118 -13.73 7.22 1.91
N PRO A 119 -14.92 7.87 1.93
CA PRO A 119 -15.45 8.60 0.79
C PRO A 119 -14.50 9.62 0.16
N TYR A 120 -13.82 10.42 0.99
CA TYR A 120 -12.88 11.42 0.50
C TYR A 120 -11.61 10.78 -0.03
N ASP A 121 -11.12 9.70 0.60
CA ASP A 121 -10.00 8.91 0.09
C ASP A 121 -10.28 8.40 -1.33
N SER A 122 -11.41 7.71 -1.52
CA SER A 122 -11.80 7.16 -2.83
C SER A 122 -12.10 8.25 -3.88
N LEU A 123 -12.68 9.39 -3.48
CA LEU A 123 -12.83 10.53 -4.38
C LEU A 123 -11.47 11.11 -4.78
N GLY A 124 -10.51 11.14 -3.85
CA GLY A 124 -9.11 11.49 -4.12
C GLY A 124 -8.49 10.60 -5.19
N GLU A 125 -8.66 9.28 -5.08
CA GLU A 125 -8.19 8.31 -6.08
C GLU A 125 -8.85 8.50 -7.44
N GLY A 126 -10.16 8.77 -7.47
CA GLY A 126 -10.88 9.12 -8.69
C GLY A 126 -10.27 10.32 -9.40
N TYR A 127 -9.98 11.40 -8.67
CA TYR A 127 -9.32 12.58 -9.24
C TYR A 127 -7.87 12.31 -9.66
N MET A 128 -7.11 11.51 -8.90
CA MET A 128 -5.77 11.08 -9.33
C MET A 128 -5.82 10.31 -10.65
N ALA A 129 -6.77 9.40 -10.82
CA ALA A 129 -6.97 8.64 -12.05
C ALA A 129 -7.28 9.56 -13.24
N ALA A 130 -8.03 10.64 -13.01
CA ALA A 130 -8.30 11.68 -14.01
C ALA A 130 -7.10 12.61 -14.30
N GLY A 131 -6.04 12.58 -13.49
CA GLY A 131 -4.92 13.52 -13.58
C GLY A 131 -5.20 14.88 -12.94
N GLU A 132 -6.25 14.97 -12.12
CA GLU A 132 -6.66 16.17 -11.42
C GLU A 132 -6.00 16.24 -10.03
N ASP A 133 -4.67 16.28 -10.02
CA ASP A 133 -3.85 16.11 -8.81
C ASP A 133 -4.18 17.13 -7.70
N SER A 134 -4.56 18.36 -8.06
CA SER A 134 -4.99 19.38 -7.08
C SER A 134 -6.29 19.02 -6.38
N LEU A 135 -7.25 18.43 -7.10
CA LEU A 135 -8.52 17.97 -6.52
C LEU A 135 -8.30 16.71 -5.68
N ALA A 136 -7.39 15.83 -6.11
CA ALA A 136 -7.00 14.66 -5.32
C ALA A 136 -6.43 15.06 -3.96
N ILE A 137 -5.46 15.97 -3.93
CA ILE A 137 -4.84 16.47 -2.68
C ILE A 137 -5.90 17.02 -1.73
N VAL A 138 -6.82 17.86 -2.21
CA VAL A 138 -7.88 18.46 -1.36
C VAL A 138 -8.74 17.38 -0.70
N ASN A 139 -9.05 16.30 -1.42
CA ASN A 139 -9.87 15.21 -0.88
C ASN A 139 -9.07 14.32 0.10
N TYR A 140 -7.83 13.98 -0.21
CA TYR A 140 -6.98 13.27 0.74
C TYR A 140 -6.74 14.09 2.02
N GLU A 141 -6.54 15.40 1.92
CA GLU A 141 -6.40 16.28 3.09
C GLU A 141 -7.66 16.27 3.96
N MET A 142 -8.84 16.19 3.36
CA MET A 142 -10.09 16.02 4.09
C MET A 142 -10.20 14.62 4.74
N SER A 143 -9.79 13.57 4.03
CA SER A 143 -9.72 12.21 4.57
C SER A 143 -8.81 12.15 5.81
N VAL A 144 -7.60 12.71 5.73
CA VAL A 144 -6.64 12.78 6.85
C VAL A 144 -7.16 13.65 8.01
N LYS A 145 -7.92 14.71 7.71
CA LYS A 145 -8.55 15.53 8.75
C LYS A 145 -9.60 14.74 9.54
N LEU A 146 -10.35 13.87 8.89
CA LEU A 146 -11.38 13.02 9.51
C LEU A 146 -10.77 11.80 10.21
N ASP A 147 -9.77 11.18 9.59
CA ASP A 147 -8.99 10.08 10.16
C ASP A 147 -7.49 10.34 9.96
N PRO A 148 -6.79 10.88 10.98
CA PRO A 148 -5.35 11.11 10.93
C PRO A 148 -4.51 9.84 10.74
N LYS A 149 -5.09 8.65 10.87
CA LYS A 149 -4.43 7.35 10.64
C LYS A 149 -4.72 6.76 9.27
N ASN A 150 -5.39 7.48 8.38
CA ASN A 150 -5.48 7.09 6.98
C ASN A 150 -4.13 7.32 6.29
N TYR A 151 -3.17 6.42 6.55
CA TYR A 151 -1.83 6.48 5.99
C TYR A 151 -1.83 6.42 4.47
N HIS A 152 -2.79 5.72 3.86
CA HIS A 152 -2.95 5.73 2.41
C HIS A 152 -3.12 7.17 1.89
N ALA A 153 -4.04 7.94 2.44
CA ALA A 153 -4.24 9.34 2.05
C ALA A 153 -2.99 10.21 2.31
N VAL A 154 -2.27 10.00 3.43
CA VAL A 154 -1.00 10.68 3.73
C VAL A 154 0.07 10.37 2.68
N ASP A 155 0.18 9.11 2.27
CA ASP A 155 1.15 8.65 1.29
C ASP A 155 0.84 9.22 -0.09
N GLN A 156 -0.44 9.24 -0.49
CA GLN A 156 -0.86 9.86 -1.76
C GLN A 156 -0.59 11.36 -1.78
N ILE A 157 -0.83 12.09 -0.69
CA ILE A 157 -0.46 13.52 -0.58
C ILE A 157 1.06 13.68 -0.74
N THR A 158 1.85 12.82 -0.09
CA THR A 158 3.31 12.85 -0.15
C THR A 158 3.81 12.63 -1.57
N ILE A 159 3.25 11.66 -2.29
CA ILE A 159 3.55 11.39 -3.70
C ILE A 159 3.19 12.59 -4.58
N LEU A 160 1.96 13.08 -4.48
CA LEU A 160 1.44 14.15 -5.33
C LEU A 160 2.15 15.50 -5.11
N LYS A 161 2.60 15.79 -3.89
CA LYS A 161 3.40 16.97 -3.58
C LYS A 161 4.89 16.79 -3.89
N GLY A 162 5.33 15.60 -4.31
CA GLY A 162 6.74 15.30 -4.58
C GLY A 162 7.60 15.30 -3.31
N MET A 163 6.99 14.99 -2.16
CA MET A 163 7.60 15.04 -0.83
C MET A 163 8.15 13.67 -0.38
N GLY A 164 8.24 12.69 -1.28
CA GLY A 164 8.87 11.40 -0.98
C GLY A 164 10.33 11.56 -0.54
N LEU A 165 10.78 10.64 0.29
CA LEU A 165 12.17 10.46 0.68
C LEU A 165 13.08 10.12 -0.50
N LEU A 166 12.57 9.51 -1.58
CA LEU A 166 13.37 9.13 -2.76
C LEU A 166 13.06 9.96 -4.01
N VAL A 167 14.11 10.43 -4.69
CA VAL A 167 14.03 11.15 -5.96
C VAL A 167 14.09 10.16 -7.12
N THR A 168 12.94 9.85 -7.71
CA THR A 168 12.81 8.94 -8.86
C THR A 168 11.41 9.06 -9.50
N ASP A 169 11.28 8.60 -10.75
CA ASP A 169 10.02 8.40 -11.47
C ASP A 169 9.50 6.96 -11.41
N TRP A 170 10.13 6.11 -10.60
CA TRP A 170 9.77 4.72 -10.40
C TRP A 170 8.46 4.57 -9.60
N GLY A 171 7.85 3.38 -9.68
CA GLY A 171 6.70 3.06 -8.83
C GLY A 171 7.12 3.13 -7.36
N LYS A 172 6.28 3.71 -6.51
CA LYS A 172 6.58 3.97 -5.09
C LYS A 172 5.54 3.32 -4.20
N GLU A 173 5.98 2.78 -3.08
CA GLU A 173 5.12 2.33 -1.99
C GLU A 173 5.71 2.78 -0.66
N PHE A 174 4.84 2.91 0.34
CA PHE A 174 5.22 3.33 1.69
C PHE A 174 4.79 2.27 2.71
N PHE A 175 5.62 2.05 3.72
CA PHE A 175 5.26 1.26 4.89
C PHE A 175 5.56 2.06 6.15
N HIS A 176 4.63 2.03 7.10
CA HIS A 176 4.76 2.77 8.35
C HIS A 176 5.11 1.80 9.47
N PHE A 177 6.14 2.13 10.26
CA PHE A 177 6.51 1.32 11.43
C PHE A 177 5.57 1.62 12.62
N PRO A 178 5.20 0.61 13.43
CA PRO A 178 5.59 -0.80 13.34
C PRO A 178 4.96 -1.49 12.13
N LEU A 179 5.77 -2.32 11.45
CA LEU A 179 5.33 -3.02 10.25
C LEU A 179 4.38 -4.15 10.64
N HIS A 180 3.15 -4.11 10.15
CA HIS A 180 2.12 -5.11 10.48
C HIS A 180 2.52 -6.57 10.17
N PHE A 181 3.45 -6.78 9.23
CA PHE A 181 3.97 -8.10 8.88
C PHE A 181 5.26 -8.46 9.66
N ALA A 182 5.87 -7.53 10.39
CA ALA A 182 7.11 -7.73 11.13
C ALA A 182 7.15 -6.84 12.40
N GLU A 183 6.14 -7.00 13.26
CA GLU A 183 5.94 -6.18 14.46
C GLU A 183 7.07 -6.31 15.48
N GLU A 184 7.86 -7.40 15.39
CA GLU A 184 9.03 -7.63 16.23
C GLU A 184 10.19 -6.67 15.94
N ILE A 185 10.18 -5.98 14.80
CA ILE A 185 11.15 -4.92 14.50
C ILE A 185 10.81 -3.70 15.36
N PRO A 186 11.65 -3.31 16.34
CA PRO A 186 11.29 -2.34 17.37
C PRO A 186 11.53 -0.90 16.90
N TYR A 187 11.14 -0.59 15.66
CA TYR A 187 11.38 0.69 15.03
C TYR A 187 10.12 1.54 14.94
N ARG A 188 10.35 2.82 14.68
CA ARG A 188 9.35 3.83 14.35
C ARG A 188 9.82 4.64 13.16
N GLY A 189 8.88 5.18 12.40
CA GLY A 189 9.15 5.96 11.20
C GLY A 189 8.52 5.36 9.96
N VAL A 190 9.14 5.58 8.80
CA VAL A 190 8.57 5.22 7.50
C VAL A 190 9.62 4.57 6.59
N GLU A 191 9.16 3.61 5.81
CA GLU A 191 9.84 3.07 4.65
C GLU A 191 9.22 3.67 3.38
N GLU A 192 10.06 4.16 2.47
CA GLU A 192 9.66 4.34 1.06
C GLU A 192 10.44 3.34 0.23
N VAL A 193 9.74 2.48 -0.50
CA VAL A 193 10.30 1.55 -1.48
C VAL A 193 9.95 1.98 -2.89
N VAL A 194 10.90 1.84 -3.81
CA VAL A 194 10.72 2.17 -5.21
C VAL A 194 11.19 1.06 -6.14
N PHE A 195 10.38 0.80 -7.17
CA PHE A 195 10.56 -0.32 -8.07
C PHE A 195 10.65 0.13 -9.54
N PRO A 196 11.68 -0.30 -10.29
CA PRO A 196 11.73 -0.08 -11.73
C PRO A 196 10.60 -0.86 -12.42
N VAL A 197 10.13 -0.37 -13.57
CA VAL A 197 8.92 -0.89 -14.26
C VAL A 197 8.91 -2.41 -14.48
N ASN A 198 10.06 -3.05 -14.69
CA ASN A 198 10.13 -4.49 -15.00
C ASN A 198 10.65 -5.35 -13.83
N TRP A 199 10.60 -4.85 -12.59
CA TRP A 199 11.19 -5.52 -11.43
C TRP A 199 10.66 -6.95 -11.17
N ILE A 200 9.44 -7.24 -11.60
CA ILE A 200 8.80 -8.55 -11.41
C ILE A 200 9.04 -9.54 -12.57
N LYS A 201 9.69 -9.11 -13.66
CA LYS A 201 9.87 -9.93 -14.87
C LYS A 201 11.20 -10.71 -14.82
N PRO A 202 11.19 -12.06 -14.73
CA PRO A 202 12.41 -12.86 -14.58
C PRO A 202 13.46 -12.69 -15.67
N ASP A 203 13.04 -12.33 -16.88
CA ASP A 203 13.91 -12.12 -18.04
C ASP A 203 14.47 -10.68 -18.12
N SER A 204 14.09 -9.80 -17.20
CA SER A 204 14.55 -8.42 -17.16
C SER A 204 15.79 -8.25 -16.28
N ILE A 205 16.68 -7.34 -16.69
CA ILE A 205 17.78 -6.87 -15.83
C ILE A 205 17.27 -6.19 -14.54
N ASP A 206 16.01 -5.77 -14.53
CA ASP A 206 15.36 -5.13 -13.38
C ASP A 206 14.88 -6.17 -12.35
N PHE A 207 14.89 -7.46 -12.69
CA PHE A 207 14.32 -8.52 -11.86
C PHE A 207 14.87 -8.44 -10.44
N TRP A 208 13.97 -8.31 -9.45
CA TRP A 208 14.31 -8.18 -8.02
C TRP A 208 15.39 -7.13 -7.73
N SER A 209 15.48 -6.09 -8.57
CA SER A 209 16.41 -4.97 -8.40
C SER A 209 15.63 -3.71 -8.05
N TYR A 210 15.79 -3.22 -6.83
CA TYR A 210 14.96 -2.16 -6.26
C TYR A 210 15.69 -1.41 -5.15
N VAL A 211 15.10 -0.30 -4.71
CA VAL A 211 15.66 0.59 -3.69
C VAL A 211 14.60 0.84 -2.65
N PHE A 212 14.95 0.78 -1.37
CA PHE A 212 14.11 1.38 -0.34
C PHE A 212 14.93 2.19 0.63
N VAL A 213 14.28 3.09 1.35
CA VAL A 213 14.87 3.88 2.43
C VAL A 213 14.05 3.70 3.70
N TRP A 214 14.72 3.45 4.82
CA TRP A 214 14.12 3.55 6.14
C TRP A 214 14.51 4.89 6.76
N ALA A 215 13.52 5.73 7.05
CA ALA A 215 13.69 6.90 7.89
C ALA A 215 13.21 6.57 9.31
N LEU A 216 14.16 6.24 10.18
CA LEU A 216 13.91 5.70 11.52
C LEU A 216 13.98 6.81 12.57
N GLU A 217 12.90 6.98 13.34
CA GLU A 217 12.81 7.91 14.46
C GLU A 217 13.59 7.43 15.67
N ASP A 218 14.11 8.37 16.48
CA ASP A 218 14.75 8.13 17.77
C ASP A 218 15.91 7.10 17.69
N LYS A 219 16.57 7.03 16.53
CA LYS A 219 17.66 6.10 16.26
C LYS A 219 18.83 6.84 15.63
N GLN A 220 20.04 6.60 16.16
CA GLN A 220 21.25 7.30 15.72
C GLN A 220 22.16 6.45 14.84
N ALA A 221 22.16 5.14 15.03
CA ALA A 221 23.02 4.21 14.30
C ALA A 221 22.42 2.80 14.33
N THR A 222 22.96 1.93 13.46
CA THR A 222 22.67 0.50 13.44
C THR A 222 23.98 -0.28 13.35
N THR A 223 23.97 -1.55 13.77
CA THR A 223 25.08 -2.49 13.53
C THR A 223 24.72 -3.47 12.43
N ALA A 224 25.71 -4.19 11.90
CA ALA A 224 25.46 -5.27 10.94
C ALA A 224 24.57 -6.37 11.54
N GLU A 225 24.82 -6.75 12.81
CA GLU A 225 24.03 -7.78 13.51
C GLU A 225 22.56 -7.37 13.69
N GLU A 226 22.31 -6.12 14.11
CA GLU A 226 20.95 -5.60 14.24
C GLU A 226 20.24 -5.54 12.87
N LEU A 227 20.96 -5.08 11.84
CA LEU A 227 20.44 -4.97 10.48
C LEU A 227 20.10 -6.34 9.89
N GLU A 228 20.95 -7.33 10.09
CA GLU A 228 20.71 -8.72 9.69
C GLU A 228 19.49 -9.31 10.41
N GLY A 229 19.35 -9.07 11.72
CA GLY A 229 18.20 -9.53 12.48
C GLY A 229 16.89 -8.95 11.96
N ASN A 230 16.87 -7.63 11.74
CA ASN A 230 15.67 -6.92 11.30
C ASN A 230 15.30 -7.24 9.85
N LEU A 231 16.27 -7.37 8.94
CA LEU A 231 15.97 -7.79 7.55
C LEU A 231 15.46 -9.23 7.49
N LYS A 232 15.91 -10.14 8.38
CA LYS A 232 15.33 -11.48 8.48
C LYS A 232 13.86 -11.43 8.88
N LEU A 233 13.52 -10.65 9.91
CA LEU A 233 12.13 -10.44 10.34
C LEU A 233 11.28 -9.83 9.21
N TYR A 234 11.81 -8.80 8.56
CA TYR A 234 11.14 -8.09 7.46
C TYR A 234 10.73 -9.05 6.34
N PHE A 235 11.70 -9.77 5.76
CA PHE A 235 11.43 -10.62 4.60
C PHE A 235 10.67 -11.90 4.97
N ASP A 236 10.94 -12.51 6.12
CA ASP A 236 10.17 -13.66 6.59
C ASP A 236 8.70 -13.30 6.84
N GLY A 237 8.47 -12.14 7.46
CA GLY A 237 7.14 -11.62 7.75
C GLY A 237 6.36 -11.29 6.49
N LEU A 238 6.98 -10.54 5.58
CA LEU A 238 6.40 -10.16 4.29
C LEU A 238 5.95 -11.39 3.49
N ILE A 239 6.83 -12.39 3.36
CA ILE A 239 6.55 -13.59 2.55
C ILE A 239 5.60 -14.55 3.28
N GLY A 240 5.67 -14.63 4.61
CA GLY A 240 4.79 -15.46 5.44
C GLY A 240 3.32 -15.02 5.38
N GLY A 241 3.07 -13.71 5.20
CA GLY A 241 1.71 -13.15 5.07
C GLY A 241 1.06 -13.32 3.70
N LEU A 242 1.81 -13.73 2.67
CA LEU A 242 1.29 -13.88 1.31
C LEU A 242 0.44 -15.15 1.16
N SER A 243 -0.83 -14.97 0.77
CA SER A 243 -1.76 -16.07 0.49
C SER A 243 -1.32 -16.99 -0.66
N ARG A 244 -0.46 -16.48 -1.56
CA ARG A 244 0.03 -17.19 -2.76
C ARG A 244 1.31 -18.00 -2.51
N THR A 245 1.92 -17.87 -1.33
CA THR A 245 3.17 -18.58 -1.00
C THR A 245 2.92 -20.06 -0.73
N ASP A 246 3.71 -20.93 -1.34
CA ASP A 246 3.77 -22.35 -0.96
C ASP A 246 4.47 -22.51 0.40
N GLN A 247 3.68 -22.54 1.46
CA GLN A 247 4.15 -22.65 2.84
C GLN A 247 5.01 -23.91 3.10
N SER A 248 4.89 -24.95 2.26
CA SER A 248 5.69 -26.17 2.39
C SER A 248 7.14 -26.01 1.94
N LYS A 249 7.42 -25.01 1.10
CA LYS A 249 8.75 -24.71 0.55
C LYS A 249 9.43 -23.53 1.21
N LEU A 250 8.73 -22.83 2.11
CA LEU A 250 9.22 -21.61 2.72
C LEU A 250 10.56 -21.85 3.42
N THR A 251 11.57 -21.10 2.99
CA THR A 251 12.88 -21.09 3.64
C THR A 251 13.07 -19.80 4.41
N LYS A 252 13.74 -19.90 5.55
CA LYS A 252 14.05 -18.75 6.40
C LYS A 252 15.11 -17.87 5.78
N THR A 253 14.91 -16.57 5.89
CA THR A 253 15.83 -15.55 5.38
C THR A 253 17.20 -15.71 6.04
N LYS A 254 18.25 -15.61 5.23
CA LYS A 254 19.63 -15.51 5.68
C LYS A 254 20.14 -14.13 5.27
N ALA A 255 20.89 -13.48 6.14
CA ALA A 255 21.49 -12.19 5.85
C ALA A 255 22.90 -12.18 6.43
N GLN A 256 23.85 -11.62 5.68
CA GLN A 256 25.21 -11.42 6.10
C GLN A 256 25.70 -10.08 5.56
N PHE A 257 26.08 -9.19 6.46
CA PHE A 257 26.54 -7.84 6.14
C PHE A 257 27.90 -7.56 6.75
N LEU A 258 28.76 -6.92 5.96
CA LEU A 258 30.06 -6.43 6.41
C LEU A 258 30.00 -4.91 6.50
N PRO A 259 30.37 -4.32 7.65
CA PRO A 259 30.53 -2.88 7.75
C PRO A 259 31.66 -2.43 6.85
N ASN A 260 31.47 -1.32 6.16
CA ASN A 260 32.53 -0.67 5.40
C ASN A 260 33.44 0.09 6.37
N THR A 261 34.75 -0.06 6.19
CA THR A 261 35.75 0.65 7.01
C THR A 261 36.40 1.82 6.27
N ASP A 262 36.10 2.00 4.98
CA ASP A 262 36.60 3.14 4.21
C ASP A 262 35.72 4.38 4.43
N LEU A 263 36.25 5.33 5.21
CA LEU A 263 35.59 6.61 5.54
C LEU A 263 35.35 7.52 4.33
N LYS A 264 35.92 7.22 3.16
CA LYS A 264 35.67 7.97 1.92
C LYS A 264 34.42 7.50 1.18
N ASP A 265 33.91 6.31 1.52
CA ASP A 265 32.74 5.74 0.91
C ASP A 265 31.51 5.97 1.80
N SER A 266 30.44 6.48 1.19
CA SER A 266 29.13 6.65 1.83
C SER A 266 28.41 5.33 2.13
N VAL A 267 28.87 4.21 1.56
CA VAL A 267 28.33 2.88 1.86
C VAL A 267 28.70 2.49 3.29
N ALA A 268 27.71 2.27 4.14
CA ALA A 268 27.90 1.83 5.53
C ALA A 268 28.03 0.30 5.63
N PHE A 269 27.26 -0.45 4.82
CA PHE A 269 27.30 -1.92 4.80
C PHE A 269 27.22 -2.46 3.38
N THR A 270 27.93 -3.55 3.13
CA THR A 270 27.80 -4.36 1.91
C THR A 270 27.59 -5.80 2.30
N GLY A 271 26.72 -6.52 1.61
CA GLY A 271 26.43 -7.90 1.96
C GLY A 271 25.46 -8.57 1.01
N GLU A 272 24.95 -9.70 1.47
CA GLU A 272 23.99 -10.52 0.76
C GLU A 272 22.88 -10.97 1.69
N LEU A 273 21.69 -11.15 1.12
CA LEU A 273 20.56 -11.79 1.77
C LEU A 273 19.93 -12.83 0.85
N THR A 274 19.68 -14.02 1.39
CA THR A 274 18.91 -15.06 0.70
C THR A 274 17.51 -15.06 1.28
N ILE A 275 16.54 -14.71 0.45
CA ILE A 275 15.11 -14.68 0.75
C ILE A 275 14.38 -15.79 0.00
N PHE A 276 13.11 -16.01 0.31
CA PHE A 276 12.23 -16.84 -0.51
C PHE A 276 11.38 -15.94 -1.41
N ASP A 277 11.46 -16.11 -2.72
CA ASP A 277 10.62 -15.36 -3.65
C ASP A 277 9.21 -15.99 -3.72
N GLY A 278 8.31 -15.50 -2.86
CA GLY A 278 6.90 -15.88 -2.85
C GLY A 278 6.05 -15.24 -3.96
N PHE A 279 6.63 -14.40 -4.82
CA PHE A 279 5.89 -13.66 -5.85
C PHE A 279 6.03 -14.28 -7.23
N VAL A 280 7.23 -14.71 -7.62
CA VAL A 280 7.53 -15.11 -9.00
C VAL A 280 8.08 -16.53 -9.10
N THR A 281 9.22 -16.83 -8.47
CA THR A 281 9.90 -18.13 -8.68
C THR A 281 9.43 -19.24 -7.75
N GLN A 282 8.91 -18.92 -6.56
CA GLN A 282 8.66 -19.89 -5.47
C GLN A 282 9.92 -20.66 -5.05
N GLU A 283 11.08 -20.00 -5.15
CA GLU A 283 12.40 -20.55 -4.82
C GLU A 283 13.23 -19.56 -4.00
N PRO A 284 14.27 -20.02 -3.29
CA PRO A 284 15.24 -19.13 -2.66
C PRO A 284 15.96 -18.24 -3.69
N LEU A 285 16.07 -16.96 -3.39
CA LEU A 285 16.74 -15.94 -4.21
C LEU A 285 17.73 -15.17 -3.35
N THR A 286 18.97 -15.05 -3.82
CA THR A 286 19.99 -14.21 -3.18
C THR A 286 20.00 -12.82 -3.80
N LEU A 287 19.97 -11.80 -2.96
CA LEU A 287 20.14 -10.39 -3.32
C LEU A 287 21.47 -9.89 -2.74
N HIS A 288 22.29 -9.30 -3.58
CA HIS A 288 23.40 -8.47 -3.17
C HIS A 288 22.87 -7.09 -2.74
N ALA A 289 23.46 -6.52 -1.70
CA ALA A 289 22.98 -5.32 -1.07
C ALA A 289 24.09 -4.31 -0.75
N ARG A 290 23.84 -3.04 -1.08
CA ARG A 290 24.61 -1.88 -0.58
C ARG A 290 23.70 -1.00 0.25
N ILE A 291 24.13 -0.71 1.46
CA ILE A 291 23.35 0.04 2.45
C ILE A 291 24.15 1.27 2.86
N TYR A 292 23.52 2.43 2.70
CA TYR A 292 24.08 3.73 3.04
C TYR A 292 23.40 4.20 4.32
N SER A 293 24.14 4.88 5.18
CA SER A 293 23.64 5.35 6.47
C SER A 293 23.95 6.83 6.59
N ASP A 294 22.94 7.61 6.95
CA ASP A 294 23.09 9.02 7.28
C ASP A 294 22.22 9.36 8.49
N TYR A 295 22.68 10.27 9.35
CA TYR A 295 21.97 10.64 10.57
C TYR A 295 21.58 12.12 10.53
N CYS A 296 20.28 12.38 10.54
CA CYS A 296 19.69 13.72 10.57
C CYS A 296 19.58 14.21 12.02
N GLY A 297 20.62 14.87 12.53
CA GLY A 297 20.71 15.29 13.94
C GLY A 297 19.61 16.25 14.41
N GLU A 298 19.07 17.11 13.55
CA GLU A 298 17.99 18.05 13.94
C GLU A 298 16.64 17.33 14.18
N LYS A 299 16.43 16.19 13.51
CA LYS A 299 15.20 15.40 13.62
C LYS A 299 15.34 14.16 14.50
N ASP A 300 16.56 13.87 14.95
CA ASP A 300 16.92 12.61 15.58
C ASP A 300 16.47 11.39 14.76
N GLN A 301 16.80 11.40 13.47
CA GLN A 301 16.40 10.35 12.52
C GLN A 301 17.61 9.69 11.85
N LEU A 302 17.62 8.35 11.82
CA LEU A 302 18.56 7.55 11.04
C LEU A 302 17.95 7.22 9.68
N ILE A 303 18.64 7.63 8.61
CA ILE A 303 18.28 7.31 7.23
C ILE A 303 19.14 6.16 6.74
N LEU A 304 18.51 5.03 6.43
CA LEU A 304 19.16 3.87 5.83
C LEU A 304 18.65 3.69 4.40
N LEU A 305 19.50 3.93 3.40
CA LEU A 305 19.18 3.69 1.99
C LEU A 305 19.71 2.32 1.57
N PHE A 306 18.82 1.46 1.11
CA PHE A 306 19.13 0.11 0.68
C PHE A 306 18.99 0.00 -0.82
N ARG A 307 19.96 -0.66 -1.47
CA ARG A 307 19.91 -1.02 -2.88
C ARG A 307 20.10 -2.52 -3.00
N PHE A 308 19.17 -3.21 -3.65
CA PHE A 308 19.19 -4.66 -3.83
C PHE A 308 19.26 -5.03 -5.30
N SER A 309 19.95 -6.13 -5.60
CA SER A 309 19.86 -6.81 -6.90
C SER A 309 20.33 -8.25 -6.76
N PRO A 310 19.74 -9.23 -7.48
CA PRO A 310 20.33 -10.57 -7.60
C PRO A 310 21.59 -10.59 -8.47
N LEU A 311 21.93 -9.48 -9.14
CA LEU A 311 23.09 -9.38 -10.01
C LEU A 311 24.32 -8.82 -9.25
N PRO A 312 25.54 -9.27 -9.61
CA PRO A 312 26.77 -8.87 -8.92
C PRO A 312 27.05 -7.37 -9.03
N PHE A 313 27.86 -6.82 -8.12
CA PHE A 313 28.11 -5.39 -7.98
C PHE A 313 28.75 -4.72 -9.20
N GLU A 314 29.39 -5.49 -10.08
CA GLU A 314 30.00 -5.03 -11.32
C GLU A 314 28.99 -4.87 -12.46
N HIS A 315 27.75 -5.35 -12.29
CA HIS A 315 26.73 -5.29 -13.33
C HIS A 315 26.12 -3.88 -13.45
N ASP A 316 25.80 -3.46 -14.68
CA ASP A 316 25.28 -2.11 -15.01
C ASP A 316 23.96 -1.75 -14.30
N ILE A 317 23.23 -2.74 -13.77
CA ILE A 317 22.02 -2.49 -12.96
C ILE A 317 22.33 -1.59 -11.76
N TRP A 318 23.53 -1.69 -11.19
CA TRP A 318 23.94 -0.87 -10.06
C TRP A 318 24.09 0.60 -10.44
N GLU A 319 24.41 0.93 -11.70
CA GLU A 319 24.36 2.30 -12.20
C GLU A 319 22.93 2.85 -12.17
N LYS A 320 21.97 2.02 -12.59
CA LYS A 320 20.55 2.37 -12.56
C LYS A 320 20.03 2.53 -11.12
N LEU A 321 20.39 1.65 -10.20
CA LEU A 321 20.02 1.80 -8.78
C LEU A 321 20.64 3.05 -8.14
N ARG A 322 21.83 3.47 -8.60
CA ARG A 322 22.50 4.70 -8.14
C ARG A 322 21.83 5.99 -8.59
N THR A 323 20.94 5.95 -9.58
CA THR A 323 20.19 7.15 -9.98
C THR A 323 19.13 7.54 -8.95
N VAL A 324 18.64 6.56 -8.18
CA VAL A 324 17.72 6.79 -7.06
C VAL A 324 18.50 7.36 -5.88
N LYS A 325 18.12 8.55 -5.43
CA LYS A 325 18.78 9.29 -4.35
C LYS A 325 17.78 9.64 -3.25
N VAL A 326 18.27 9.73 -2.02
CA VAL A 326 17.51 10.36 -0.93
C VAL A 326 17.34 11.84 -1.26
N HIS A 327 16.13 12.37 -1.05
CA HIS A 327 15.81 13.78 -1.28
C HIS A 327 16.67 14.64 -0.34
N SER A 328 17.28 15.71 -0.85
CA SER A 328 18.29 16.47 -0.10
C SER A 328 17.73 17.12 1.18
N THR A 329 16.43 17.36 1.20
CA THR A 329 15.72 17.98 2.32
C THR A 329 15.16 16.95 3.31
N VAL A 330 15.48 15.64 3.19
CA VAL A 330 14.97 14.64 4.16
C VAL A 330 15.33 15.00 5.60
N CYS A 331 16.53 15.53 5.83
CA CYS A 331 16.92 16.01 7.16
C CYS A 331 16.30 17.37 7.55
N GLU A 332 15.68 18.10 6.62
CA GLU A 332 15.14 19.46 6.80
C GLU A 332 13.60 19.51 6.86
N MET A 333 12.90 18.50 6.29
CA MET A 333 11.46 18.52 5.99
C MET A 333 10.47 18.45 7.15
#